data_AF-A0A6G2QYK0-F1
#
_entry.id   AF-A0A6G2QYK0-F1
#
_cell.length_a   1.000
_cell.length_b   1.000
_cell.length_c   1.000
_cell.angle_alpha   90.00
_cell.angle_beta   90.00
_cell.angle_gamma   90.00
#
_symmetry.space_group_name_H-M   'P 1'
#
loop_
_entity.id
_entity.type
_entity.pdbx_description
1 polymer ?
#
loop_
_entity_poly.entity_id
_entity_poly.type
_entity_poly.pdbx_seq_one_letter_code
_entity_poly.pdbx_strand_id
1 'polypeptide(L)'
;LPAMDPQRALTVLGAVVGEAAADPSAPASVTVADVVWDRFAPAFTRIRPGRLFTELPEARRALDAASGGDRADADTTDALRTRLRQLDERDRLRYALDLVRTEVASVLGHAGADAVPAEQAFKDLGFDSLTAVDLRNQLATATGLTLPATL
;
A
#
# COMPACT_ATOMS: atom_id res chain seq x y z
N LEU A 1 -12.88 -1.81 6.10
CA LEU A 1 -13.83 -2.64 5.33
C LEU A 1 -14.69 -1.68 4.53
N PRO A 2 -14.85 -1.87 3.21
CA PRO A 2 -15.81 -1.08 2.44
C PRO A 2 -17.24 -1.35 2.91
N ALA A 3 -18.16 -0.45 2.53
CA ALA A 3 -19.58 -0.76 2.60
C ALA A 3 -19.87 -1.94 1.65
N MET A 4 -20.61 -2.94 2.13
CA MET A 4 -21.04 -4.07 1.31
C MET A 4 -22.10 -3.62 0.31
N ASP A 5 -22.03 -4.11 -0.92
CA ASP A 5 -23.09 -3.90 -1.90
C ASP A 5 -24.45 -4.39 -1.35
N PRO A 6 -25.52 -3.57 -1.38
CA PRO A 6 -26.81 -3.93 -0.78
C PRO A 6 -27.45 -5.19 -1.38
N GLN A 7 -27.30 -5.43 -2.69
CA GLN A 7 -27.86 -6.61 -3.34
C GLN A 7 -27.12 -7.88 -2.89
N ARG A 8 -25.79 -7.81 -2.82
CA ARG A 8 -24.97 -8.87 -2.26
C ARG A 8 -25.33 -9.15 -0.79
N ALA A 9 -25.52 -8.10 0.02
CA ALA A 9 -25.90 -8.23 1.42
C ALA A 9 -27.25 -8.96 1.59
N LEU A 10 -28.28 -8.55 0.85
CA LEU A 10 -29.60 -9.17 0.89
C LEU A 10 -29.59 -10.61 0.37
N THR A 11 -28.80 -10.88 -0.67
CA THR A 11 -28.64 -12.24 -1.21
C THR A 11 -28.05 -13.18 -0.17
N VAL A 12 -26.97 -12.76 0.49
CA VAL A 12 -26.34 -13.58 1.53
C VAL A 12 -27.27 -13.74 2.74
N LEU A 13 -27.96 -12.68 3.16
CA LEU A 13 -28.93 -12.76 4.25
C LEU A 13 -30.02 -13.79 3.95
N GLY A 14 -30.57 -13.79 2.73
CA GLY A 14 -31.57 -14.76 2.30
C GLY A 14 -31.06 -16.21 2.35
N ALA A 15 -29.83 -16.44 1.89
CA ALA A 15 -29.21 -17.76 1.95
C ALA A 15 -29.01 -18.25 3.40
N VAL A 16 -28.46 -17.40 4.26
CA VAL A 16 -28.19 -17.73 5.68
C VAL A 16 -29.48 -18.04 6.44
N VAL A 17 -30.52 -17.22 6.24
CA VAL A 17 -31.83 -17.46 6.88
C VAL A 17 -32.47 -18.74 6.35
N GLY A 18 -32.35 -19.02 5.05
CA GLY A 18 -32.85 -20.26 4.43
C GLY A 18 -32.17 -21.51 4.99
N GLU A 19 -30.84 -21.48 5.14
CA GLU A 19 -30.07 -22.59 5.71
C GLU A 19 -30.39 -22.80 7.20
N ALA A 20 -30.46 -21.72 7.98
CA ALA A 20 -30.82 -21.80 9.40
C ALA A 20 -32.23 -22.32 9.65
N ALA A 21 -33.17 -22.06 8.73
CA ALA A 21 -34.52 -22.61 8.80
C ALA A 21 -34.57 -24.12 8.47
N ALA A 22 -33.62 -24.61 7.66
CA ALA A 22 -33.55 -26.00 7.23
C ALA A 22 -32.75 -26.90 8.20
N ASP A 23 -31.78 -26.33 8.93
CA ASP A 23 -30.89 -27.07 9.84
C ASP A 23 -30.95 -26.51 11.26
N PRO A 24 -31.52 -27.25 12.24
CA PRO A 24 -31.54 -26.85 13.65
C PRO A 24 -30.16 -26.75 14.30
N SER A 25 -29.12 -27.33 13.68
CA SER A 25 -27.73 -27.26 14.12
C SER A 25 -26.94 -26.10 13.50
N ALA A 26 -27.60 -25.27 12.69
CA ALA A 26 -26.99 -24.08 12.10
C ALA A 26 -26.41 -23.14 13.17
N PRO A 27 -25.33 -22.41 12.84
CA PRO A 27 -24.70 -21.50 13.78
C PRO A 27 -25.66 -20.43 14.29
N ALA A 28 -25.65 -20.20 15.61
CA ALA A 28 -26.52 -19.23 16.28
C ALA A 28 -26.26 -17.77 15.85
N SER A 29 -25.13 -17.50 15.19
CA SER A 29 -24.76 -16.19 14.66
C SER A 29 -23.83 -16.35 13.45
N VAL A 30 -24.12 -15.63 12.38
CA VAL A 30 -23.30 -15.56 11.16
C VAL A 30 -22.91 -14.10 10.92
N THR A 31 -21.61 -13.84 10.78
CA THR A 31 -21.09 -12.52 10.42
C THR A 31 -20.61 -12.54 8.97
N VAL A 32 -21.06 -11.56 8.18
CA VAL A 32 -20.64 -11.41 6.78
C VAL A 32 -20.02 -10.03 6.63
N ALA A 33 -18.82 -9.97 6.05
CA ALA A 33 -18.12 -8.73 5.78
C ALA A 33 -17.57 -8.72 4.36
N ASP A 34 -17.64 -7.57 3.70
CA ASP A 34 -16.92 -7.37 2.44
C ASP A 34 -15.49 -6.96 2.77
N VAL A 35 -14.52 -7.79 2.40
CA VAL A 35 -13.12 -7.64 2.78
C VAL A 35 -12.27 -7.43 1.55
N VAL A 36 -11.57 -6.30 1.51
CA VAL A 36 -10.52 -6.03 0.51
C VAL A 36 -9.23 -6.68 1.00
N TRP A 37 -9.04 -7.96 0.64
CA TRP A 37 -7.98 -8.81 1.18
C TRP A 37 -6.57 -8.27 0.91
N ASP A 38 -6.32 -7.72 -0.27
CA ASP A 38 -5.03 -7.14 -0.67
C ASP A 38 -4.55 -6.01 0.26
N ARG A 39 -5.50 -5.30 0.89
CA ARG A 39 -5.19 -4.25 1.88
C ARG A 39 -5.27 -4.78 3.30
N PHE A 40 -6.26 -5.62 3.59
CA PHE A 40 -6.60 -6.01 4.95
C PHE A 40 -5.65 -7.06 5.52
N ALA A 41 -5.36 -8.12 4.77
CA ALA A 41 -4.54 -9.22 5.28
C ALA A 41 -3.10 -8.78 5.59
N PRO A 42 -2.36 -8.10 4.68
CA PRO A 42 -0.97 -7.69 4.96
C PRO A 42 -0.87 -6.72 6.14
N ALA A 43 -1.83 -5.78 6.27
CA ALA A 43 -1.84 -4.81 7.36
C ALA A 43 -2.08 -5.49 8.72
N PHE A 44 -2.97 -6.47 8.77
CA PHE A 44 -3.34 -7.13 10.03
C PHE A 44 -2.31 -8.17 10.48
N THR A 45 -1.73 -8.93 9.54
CA THR A 45 -0.73 -9.97 9.87
C THR A 45 0.65 -9.42 10.20
N ARG A 46 0.90 -8.13 9.94
CA ARG A 46 2.15 -7.45 10.30
C ARG A 46 2.41 -7.42 11.81
N ILE A 47 1.35 -7.29 12.62
CA ILE A 47 1.45 -7.24 14.09
C ILE A 47 1.29 -8.64 14.68
N ARG A 48 0.35 -9.43 14.14
CA ARG A 48 0.06 -10.78 14.64
C ARG A 48 -0.22 -11.73 13.48
N PRO A 49 0.69 -12.68 13.18
CA PRO A 49 0.38 -13.75 12.24
C PRO A 49 -0.81 -14.57 12.79
N GLY A 50 -1.83 -14.81 11.97
CA GLY A 50 -3.04 -15.52 12.36
C GLY A 50 -3.35 -16.66 11.38
N ARG A 51 -3.59 -17.87 11.91
CA ARG A 51 -3.92 -19.06 11.09
C ARG A 51 -5.19 -18.90 10.27
N LEU A 52 -6.14 -18.09 10.76
CA LEU A 52 -7.40 -17.79 10.06
C LEU A 52 -7.16 -17.29 8.62
N PHE A 53 -6.17 -16.41 8.41
CA PHE A 53 -5.92 -15.84 7.08
C PHE A 53 -5.17 -16.79 6.15
N THR A 54 -4.47 -17.79 6.69
CA THR A 54 -3.83 -18.82 5.85
C THR A 54 -4.81 -19.88 5.36
N GLU A 55 -5.94 -20.04 6.05
CA GLU A 55 -7.00 -20.98 5.68
C GLU A 55 -7.95 -20.41 4.61
N LEU A 56 -7.97 -19.08 4.43
CA LEU A 56 -8.76 -18.40 3.39
C LEU A 56 -7.92 -18.20 2.10
N PRO A 57 -8.33 -18.76 0.95
CA PRO A 57 -7.56 -18.67 -0.30
C PRO A 57 -7.30 -17.23 -0.78
N GLU A 58 -8.25 -16.32 -0.62
CA GLU A 58 -8.13 -14.91 -1.00
C GLU A 58 -7.11 -14.19 -0.13
N ALA A 59 -7.18 -14.38 1.19
CA ALA A 59 -6.25 -13.78 2.13
C ALA A 59 -4.83 -14.33 1.96
N ARG A 60 -4.68 -15.64 1.74
CA ARG A 60 -3.38 -16.25 1.45
C ARG A 60 -2.73 -15.67 0.19
N ARG A 61 -3.49 -15.53 -0.91
CA ARG A 61 -2.98 -14.91 -2.15
C ARG A 61 -2.52 -13.46 -1.92
N ALA A 62 -3.28 -12.68 -1.15
CA ALA A 62 -2.91 -11.32 -0.78
C ALA A 62 -1.59 -11.26 0.02
N LEU A 63 -1.39 -12.20 0.95
CA LEU A 63 -0.15 -12.30 1.74
C LEU A 63 1.05 -12.73 0.90
N ASP A 64 0.87 -13.69 -0.01
CA ASP A 64 1.92 -14.15 -0.90
C ASP A 64 2.36 -13.03 -1.86
N ALA A 65 1.39 -12.26 -2.39
CA ALA A 65 1.66 -11.09 -3.23
C ALA A 65 2.42 -9.99 -2.45
N ALA A 66 2.00 -9.69 -1.22
CA ALA A 66 2.68 -8.73 -0.35
C ALA A 66 4.13 -9.17 -0.04
N SER A 67 4.35 -10.47 0.20
CA SER A 67 5.68 -11.05 0.40
C SER A 67 6.57 -10.95 -0.86
N GLY A 68 5.96 -10.95 -2.06
CA GLY A 68 6.62 -10.64 -3.31
C GLY A 68 7.06 -9.18 -3.40
N GLY A 69 6.21 -8.25 -2.95
CA GLY A 69 6.52 -6.83 -2.81
C GLY A 69 7.70 -6.60 -1.86
N ASP A 70 7.69 -7.21 -0.67
CA ASP A 70 8.77 -7.06 0.32
C ASP A 70 10.15 -7.49 -0.24
N ARG A 71 10.20 -8.52 -1.08
CA ARG A 71 11.45 -8.93 -1.76
C ARG A 71 11.87 -7.92 -2.83
N ALA A 72 10.95 -7.42 -3.65
CA ALA A 72 11.26 -6.41 -4.65
C ALA A 72 11.73 -5.08 -4.00
N ASP A 73 11.13 -4.71 -2.87
CA ASP A 73 11.53 -3.55 -2.07
C ASP A 73 12.92 -3.75 -1.45
N ALA A 74 13.23 -4.96 -0.98
CA ALA A 74 14.57 -5.30 -0.47
C ALA A 74 15.64 -5.22 -1.57
N ASP A 75 15.38 -5.78 -2.75
CA ASP A 75 16.27 -5.71 -3.91
C ASP A 75 16.49 -4.26 -4.36
N THR A 76 15.43 -3.46 -4.38
CA THR A 76 15.50 -2.02 -4.70
C THR A 76 16.34 -1.26 -3.67
N THR A 77 16.14 -1.56 -2.38
CA THR A 77 16.92 -0.97 -1.27
C THR A 77 18.40 -1.32 -1.40
N ASP A 78 18.74 -2.56 -1.74
CA ASP A 78 20.13 -3.01 -1.92
C ASP A 78 20.80 -2.38 -3.14
N ALA A 79 20.05 -2.22 -4.24
CA ALA A 79 20.53 -1.51 -5.43
C ALA A 79 20.83 -0.04 -5.12
N LEU A 80 19.90 0.65 -4.43
CA LEU A 80 20.09 2.03 -3.98
C LEU A 80 21.29 2.16 -3.04
N ARG A 81 21.41 1.26 -2.06
CA ARG A 81 22.53 1.24 -1.10
C ARG A 81 23.87 1.04 -1.81
N THR A 82 23.93 0.13 -2.78
CA THR A 82 25.14 -0.13 -3.58
C THR A 82 25.55 1.11 -4.36
N ARG A 83 24.59 1.78 -5.00
CA ARG A 83 24.83 3.03 -5.74
C ARG A 83 25.35 4.15 -4.83
N LEU A 84 24.69 4.39 -3.70
CA LEU A 84 25.09 5.45 -2.76
C LEU A 84 26.49 5.22 -2.19
N ARG A 85 26.90 3.97 -1.97
CA ARG A 85 28.26 3.63 -1.49
C ARG A 85 29.36 3.97 -2.50
N GLN A 86 29.05 4.03 -3.79
CA GLN A 86 30.00 4.39 -4.85
C GLN A 86 30.16 5.91 -5.01
N LEU A 87 29.24 6.69 -4.44
CA LEU A 87 29.24 8.15 -4.51
C LEU A 87 29.94 8.76 -3.29
N ASP A 88 30.56 9.92 -3.50
CA ASP A 88 31.00 10.79 -2.42
C ASP A 88 29.81 11.49 -1.76
N GLU A 89 30.05 12.18 -0.65
CA GLU A 89 28.97 12.78 0.14
C GLU A 89 28.17 13.84 -0.62
N ARG A 90 28.84 14.62 -1.48
CA ARG A 90 28.18 15.67 -2.27
C ARG A 90 27.32 15.06 -3.36
N ASP A 91 27.81 14.03 -4.01
CA ASP A 91 27.13 13.33 -5.09
C ASP A 91 25.95 12.52 -4.56
N ARG A 92 26.01 11.99 -3.32
CA ARG A 92 24.86 11.36 -2.64
C ARG A 92 23.73 12.36 -2.41
N LEU A 93 24.04 13.56 -1.91
CA LEU A 93 23.04 14.60 -1.69
C LEU A 93 22.41 15.06 -3.00
N ARG A 94 23.21 15.26 -4.05
CA ARG A 94 22.70 15.59 -5.39
C ARG A 94 21.81 14.49 -5.94
N TYR A 95 22.20 13.23 -5.80
CA TYR A 95 21.39 12.10 -6.24
C TYR A 95 20.04 12.04 -5.50
N ALA A 96 20.04 12.21 -4.18
CA ALA A 96 18.82 12.22 -3.39
C ALA A 96 17.90 13.38 -3.79
N LEU A 97 18.47 14.56 -4.02
CA LEU A 97 17.72 15.74 -4.47
C LEU A 97 17.09 15.51 -5.85
N ASP A 98 17.85 14.97 -6.80
CA ASP A 98 17.36 14.69 -8.16
C ASP A 98 16.26 13.62 -8.14
N LEU A 99 16.39 12.60 -7.28
CA LEU A 99 15.34 11.59 -7.08
C LEU A 99 14.05 12.25 -6.61
N VAL A 100 14.10 13.05 -5.53
CA VAL A 100 12.92 13.73 -5.00
C VAL A 100 12.30 14.66 -6.05
N ARG A 101 13.11 15.44 -6.77
CA ARG A 101 12.61 16.34 -7.83
C ARG A 101 11.97 15.59 -8.99
N THR A 102 12.48 14.40 -9.31
CA THR A 102 11.90 13.53 -10.35
C THR A 102 10.52 13.01 -9.93
N GLU A 103 10.38 12.50 -8.72
CA GLU A 103 9.09 12.02 -8.21
C GLU A 103 8.07 13.18 -8.06
N VAL A 104 8.53 14.35 -7.61
CA VAL A 104 7.69 15.56 -7.52
C VAL A 104 7.20 15.99 -8.90
N ALA A 105 8.09 16.00 -9.90
CA ALA A 105 7.72 16.32 -11.27
C ALA A 105 6.68 15.33 -11.81
N SER A 106 6.85 14.04 -11.54
CA SER A 106 5.90 12.98 -11.91
C SER A 106 4.51 13.23 -11.29
N VAL A 107 4.43 13.49 -9.98
CA VAL A 107 3.17 13.76 -9.27
C VAL A 107 2.46 15.02 -9.80
N LEU A 108 3.22 16.07 -10.12
CA LEU A 108 2.67 17.34 -10.61
C LEU A 108 2.46 17.39 -12.14
N GLY A 109 2.83 16.33 -12.86
CA GLY A 109 2.73 16.28 -14.32
C GLY A 109 3.72 17.19 -15.06
N HIS A 110 4.85 17.52 -14.43
CA HIS A 110 5.94 18.27 -15.06
C HIS A 110 6.82 17.37 -15.92
N ALA A 111 7.49 17.96 -16.92
CA ALA A 111 8.29 17.22 -17.89
C ALA A 111 9.57 16.57 -17.31
N GLY A 112 10.01 16.97 -16.11
CA GLY A 112 11.17 16.39 -15.44
C GLY A 112 11.62 17.19 -14.23
N ALA A 113 12.66 16.69 -13.55
CA ALA A 113 13.20 17.28 -12.31
C ALA A 113 13.62 18.75 -12.46
N ASP A 114 14.10 19.14 -13.63
CA ASP A 114 14.55 20.52 -13.91
C ASP A 114 13.41 21.55 -13.83
N ALA A 115 12.16 21.11 -14.03
CA ALA A 115 10.97 21.96 -13.90
C ALA A 115 10.56 22.22 -12.43
N VAL A 116 11.18 21.51 -11.48
CA VAL A 116 10.90 21.64 -10.04
C VAL A 116 12.06 22.37 -9.37
N PRO A 117 11.89 23.62 -8.89
CA PRO A 117 12.96 24.33 -8.17
C PRO A 117 13.27 23.66 -6.83
N ALA A 118 14.56 23.43 -6.55
CA ALA A 118 15.01 22.72 -5.35
C ALA A 118 14.72 23.44 -4.02
N GLU A 119 14.60 24.77 -4.06
CA GLU A 119 14.43 25.60 -2.86
C GLU A 119 12.98 26.09 -2.64
N GLN A 120 12.05 25.70 -3.52
CA GLN A 120 10.66 26.15 -3.43
C GLN A 120 9.84 25.27 -2.49
N ALA A 121 8.99 25.89 -1.68
CA ALA A 121 8.10 25.15 -0.80
C ALA A 121 7.07 24.35 -1.62
N PHE A 122 6.79 23.12 -1.21
CA PHE A 122 5.82 22.24 -1.88
C PHE A 122 4.44 22.89 -2.05
N LYS A 123 3.97 23.65 -1.05
CA LYS A 123 2.68 24.36 -1.12
C LYS A 123 2.63 25.36 -2.28
N ASP A 124 3.74 26.02 -2.57
CA ASP A 124 3.84 27.00 -3.65
C ASP A 124 3.95 26.32 -5.03
N LEU A 125 4.21 25.01 -5.06
CA LEU A 125 4.18 24.15 -6.25
C LEU A 125 2.81 23.48 -6.45
N GLY A 126 1.82 23.77 -5.61
CA GLY A 126 0.48 23.19 -5.70
C GLY A 126 0.33 21.82 -5.04
N PHE A 127 1.25 21.42 -4.14
CA PHE A 127 1.04 20.20 -3.35
C PHE A 127 -0.13 20.36 -2.37
N ASP A 128 -0.94 19.31 -2.30
CA ASP A 128 -1.99 19.12 -1.31
C ASP A 128 -1.77 17.81 -0.52
N SER A 129 -2.74 17.44 0.31
CA SER A 129 -2.66 16.24 1.13
C SER A 129 -2.71 14.94 0.32
N LEU A 130 -3.37 14.94 -0.84
CA LEU A 130 -3.44 13.77 -1.71
C LEU A 130 -2.12 13.59 -2.46
N THR A 131 -1.59 14.66 -3.05
CA THR A 131 -0.30 14.62 -3.75
C THR A 131 0.86 14.29 -2.80
N ALA A 132 0.77 14.69 -1.53
CA ALA A 132 1.76 14.30 -0.50
C ALA A 132 1.78 12.78 -0.26
N VAL A 133 0.61 12.14 -0.24
CA VAL A 133 0.50 10.68 -0.10
C VAL A 133 1.04 9.99 -1.35
N ASP A 134 0.73 10.51 -2.53
CA ASP A 134 1.22 9.96 -3.80
C ASP A 134 2.74 10.07 -3.92
N LEU A 135 3.32 11.23 -3.58
CA LEU A 135 4.78 11.41 -3.52
C LEU A 135 5.43 10.43 -2.55
N ARG A 136 4.88 10.26 -1.35
CA ARG A 136 5.39 9.32 -0.36
C ARG A 136 5.32 7.88 -0.87
N ASN A 137 4.26 7.50 -1.57
CA ASN A 137 4.15 6.18 -2.18
C ASN A 137 5.18 5.98 -3.30
N GLN A 138 5.36 6.96 -4.18
CA GLN A 138 6.35 6.92 -5.25
C GLN A 138 7.78 6.83 -4.70
N LEU A 139 8.12 7.64 -3.70
CA LEU A 139 9.42 7.59 -3.02
C LEU A 139 9.65 6.24 -2.33
N ALA A 140 8.63 5.67 -1.68
CA ALA A 140 8.75 4.35 -1.07
C ALA A 140 9.07 3.28 -2.13
N THR A 141 8.40 3.31 -3.28
CA THR A 141 8.68 2.41 -4.40
C THR A 141 10.07 2.64 -5.00
N ALA A 142 10.48 3.89 -5.23
CA ALA A 142 11.77 4.20 -5.85
C ALA A 142 12.96 3.88 -4.94
N THR A 143 12.76 3.85 -3.62
CA THR A 143 13.82 3.58 -2.64
C THR A 143 13.77 2.19 -2.03
N GLY A 144 12.63 1.48 -2.14
CA GLY A 144 12.35 0.24 -1.43
C GLY A 144 12.17 0.43 0.09
N LEU A 145 12.09 1.67 0.57
CA LEU A 145 12.01 1.98 2.00
C LEU A 145 10.57 2.13 2.47
N THR A 146 10.31 1.66 3.71
CA THR A 146 9.07 1.99 4.41
C THR A 146 9.14 3.41 4.96
N LEU A 147 8.51 4.36 4.27
CA LEU A 147 8.44 5.75 4.72
C LEU A 147 7.26 5.97 5.69
N PRO A 148 7.45 6.73 6.79
CA PRO A 148 6.38 7.08 7.72
C PRO A 148 5.27 7.87 7.02
N ALA A 149 4.06 7.86 7.61
CA ALA A 149 2.90 8.54 7.05
C ALA A 149 3.00 10.07 7.12
N THR A 150 3.92 10.59 7.95
CA THR A 150 4.27 12.00 8.08
C THR A 150 5.75 12.16 7.75
N LEU A 151 6.05 12.89 6.69
CA LEU A 151 7.40 13.33 6.30
C LEU A 151 7.60 14.80 6.67
#